data_AF-R7HM13-F1
#
_entry.id   AF-R7HM13-F1
#
_cell.length_a   1.000
_cell.length_b   1.000
_cell.length_c   1.000
_cell.angle_alpha   90.00
_cell.angle_beta   90.00
_cell.angle_gamma   90.00
#
_symmetry.space_group_name_H-M   'P 1'
#
loop_
_entity.id
_entity.type
_entity.pdbx_description
1 polymer ?
#
loop_
_entity_poly.entity_id
_entity_poly.type
_entity_poly.pdbx_seq_one_letter_code
_entity_poly.pdbx_strand_id
1 'polypeptide(L)'
;MECIYFDKNSIVWEFPRVIQDSLFLTGNNEMFDVYHKRLKNIYEIVSNNVNKDNVKLLYNGMPFVEIKKQYTKGMIFNNLFINTLAEFDAINKKIYLYSGRLSGSSLNHELLHLLSSYYDEEKDILYSGFEQTSKSGNMGEAFNEGYTEYQNGEIFHVNVNDTIYVYEIIIIKLLEQVIGKSRMKDLYFHGDLYNFINELAKYTNISNIKKMIYKSDYILRYRRCYFKNHKVKEYLLEMNAFILEIYTNYLLYLYNNNYIDVCELDLLYSYFINELKNILDIDLPINKDLLHRNIMDNKVLYLDKIKKRI
;
A
#
# COMPACT_ATOMS: atom_id res chain seq x y z
N MET A 1 31.17 24.98 -27.71
CA MET A 1 30.51 23.76 -27.19
C MET A 1 29.96 24.11 -25.83
N GLU A 2 28.63 24.05 -25.74
CA GLU A 2 27.82 24.63 -24.69
C GLU A 2 27.94 23.84 -23.38
N CYS A 3 28.25 24.55 -22.29
CA CYS A 3 28.00 24.08 -20.94
C CYS A 3 26.50 24.16 -20.69
N ILE A 4 25.87 23.02 -20.40
CA ILE A 4 24.49 22.97 -19.92
C ILE A 4 24.51 23.46 -18.47
N TYR A 5 24.08 24.71 -18.25
CA TYR A 5 23.89 25.29 -16.93
C TYR A 5 22.63 24.70 -16.29
N PHE A 6 22.76 24.14 -15.08
CA PHE A 6 21.61 23.87 -14.22
C PHE A 6 21.07 25.19 -13.70
N ASP A 7 19.77 25.36 -13.90
CA ASP A 7 19.00 26.57 -13.63
C ASP A 7 19.11 27.04 -12.17
N LYS A 8 19.32 28.35 -12.02
CA LYS A 8 19.64 29.10 -10.78
C LYS A 8 18.49 29.16 -9.77
N ASN A 9 17.35 28.52 -10.08
CA ASN A 9 16.17 28.46 -9.22
C ASN A 9 15.92 27.07 -8.61
N SER A 10 16.88 26.15 -8.75
CA SER A 10 16.85 24.90 -8.00
C SER A 10 17.32 25.17 -6.58
N ILE A 11 16.39 25.33 -5.64
CA ILE A 11 16.73 25.31 -4.21
C ILE A 11 17.27 23.90 -3.91
N VAL A 12 18.59 23.78 -3.93
CA VAL A 12 19.29 22.68 -3.27
C VAL A 12 19.02 22.90 -1.80
N TRP A 13 18.05 22.17 -1.25
CA TRP A 13 17.91 22.08 0.19
C TRP A 13 19.13 21.31 0.69
N GLU A 14 20.15 22.05 1.12
CA GLU A 14 21.09 21.51 2.10
C GLU A 14 20.23 20.91 3.22
N PHE A 15 20.59 19.70 3.66
CA PHE A 15 19.97 19.08 4.84
C PHE A 15 19.79 20.16 5.92
N PRO A 16 18.59 20.35 6.49
CA PRO A 16 18.41 21.26 7.62
C PRO A 16 19.51 20.95 8.65
N ARG A 17 20.23 21.97 9.13
CA ARG A 17 21.29 21.79 10.14
C ARG A 17 20.82 20.93 11.32
N VAL A 18 19.54 20.99 11.66
CA VAL A 18 18.88 20.14 12.67
C VAL A 18 19.00 18.64 12.38
N ILE A 19 18.91 18.21 11.12
CA ILE A 19 19.13 16.80 10.71
C ILE A 19 20.61 16.45 10.78
N GLN A 20 21.49 17.35 10.32
CA GLN A 20 22.93 17.14 10.46
C GLN A 20 23.33 17.00 11.93
N ASP A 21 22.80 17.85 12.80
CA ASP A 21 23.15 17.94 14.22
C ASP A 21 22.46 16.86 15.09
N SER A 22 21.23 16.42 14.74
CA SER A 22 20.51 15.35 15.48
C SER A 22 21.01 13.94 15.14
N LEU A 23 21.68 13.77 13.99
CA LEU A 23 22.28 12.51 13.55
C LEU A 23 23.62 12.20 14.24
N PHE A 24 24.15 13.06 15.11
CA PHE A 24 25.46 12.83 15.76
C PHE A 24 25.42 12.17 17.14
N LEU A 25 24.26 11.90 17.73
CA LEU A 25 24.19 11.48 19.13
C LEU A 25 23.28 10.27 19.35
N THR A 26 23.90 9.09 19.24
CA THR A 26 23.93 7.95 20.20
C THR A 26 23.80 6.58 19.53
N GLY A 27 24.93 5.86 19.41
CA GLY A 27 24.97 4.42 19.12
C GLY A 27 26.14 3.96 18.24
N ASN A 28 26.85 2.91 18.68
CA ASN A 28 28.07 2.30 18.10
C ASN A 28 28.32 2.54 16.58
N ASN A 29 29.48 3.13 16.31
CA ASN A 29 29.87 3.83 15.07
C ASN A 29 29.79 3.04 13.74
N GLU A 30 29.99 1.72 13.70
CA GLU A 30 29.99 1.00 12.40
C GLU A 30 28.59 0.70 11.84
N MET A 31 27.61 0.44 12.72
CA MET A 31 26.24 0.18 12.25
C MET A 31 25.54 1.47 11.85
N PHE A 32 25.85 2.57 12.53
CA PHE A 32 25.27 3.88 12.24
C PHE A 32 25.55 4.28 10.78
N ASP A 33 26.78 4.13 10.30
CA ASP A 33 27.17 4.51 8.93
C ASP A 33 26.47 3.69 7.83
N VAL A 34 26.26 2.38 8.04
CA VAL A 34 25.60 1.50 7.06
C VAL A 34 24.10 1.80 6.94
N TYR A 35 23.42 2.02 8.08
CA TYR A 35 22.01 2.42 8.05
C TYR A 35 21.84 3.87 7.58
N HIS A 36 22.76 4.76 7.94
CA HIS A 36 22.77 6.16 7.50
C HIS A 36 22.90 6.30 5.97
N LYS A 37 23.86 5.58 5.35
CA LYS A 37 24.01 5.58 3.90
C LYS A 37 22.78 4.98 3.19
N ARG A 38 22.15 3.95 3.78
CA ARG A 38 20.90 3.37 3.26
C ARG A 38 19.72 4.32 3.38
N LEU A 39 19.53 4.97 4.53
CA LEU A 39 18.47 5.95 4.73
C LEU A 39 18.61 7.13 3.76
N LYS A 40 19.83 7.62 3.54
CA LYS A 40 20.12 8.67 2.55
C LYS A 40 19.80 8.22 1.12
N ASN A 41 20.25 7.03 0.72
CA ASN A 41 19.93 6.47 -0.59
C ASN A 41 18.42 6.27 -0.77
N ILE A 42 17.72 5.78 0.27
CA ILE A 42 16.27 5.57 0.24
C ILE A 42 15.54 6.91 0.11
N TYR A 43 15.98 7.94 0.83
CA TYR A 43 15.45 9.29 0.70
C TYR A 43 15.61 9.82 -0.73
N GLU A 44 16.80 9.70 -1.32
CA GLU A 44 17.06 10.13 -2.70
C GLU A 44 16.18 9.35 -3.70
N ILE A 45 16.07 8.02 -3.53
CA ILE A 45 15.23 7.18 -4.38
C ILE A 45 13.75 7.56 -4.27
N VAL A 46 13.21 7.72 -3.06
CA VAL A 46 11.80 8.09 -2.85
C VAL A 46 11.53 9.49 -3.38
N SER A 47 12.41 10.46 -3.11
CA SER A 47 12.27 11.84 -3.60
C SER A 47 12.28 11.95 -5.12
N ASN A 48 12.95 11.02 -5.81
CA ASN A 48 12.95 10.94 -7.28
C ASN A 48 11.69 10.25 -7.85
N ASN A 49 10.93 9.55 -7.02
CA ASN A 49 9.79 8.72 -7.44
C ASN A 49 8.42 9.23 -6.93
N VAL A 50 8.41 10.29 -6.11
CA VAL A 50 7.23 10.87 -5.48
C VAL A 50 7.23 12.39 -5.68
N ASN A 51 6.06 13.02 -5.78
CA ASN A 51 5.92 14.47 -5.90
C ASN A 51 6.60 15.18 -4.71
N LYS A 52 7.27 16.31 -4.98
CA LYS A 52 8.03 17.12 -4.03
C LYS A 52 7.22 17.58 -2.81
N ASP A 53 5.92 17.81 -2.96
CA ASP A 53 5.05 18.19 -1.84
C ASP A 53 4.88 17.04 -0.83
N ASN A 54 4.87 15.79 -1.32
CA ASN A 54 4.73 14.58 -0.52
C ASN A 54 6.06 14.24 0.18
N VAL A 55 7.18 14.71 -0.37
CA VAL A 55 8.51 14.63 0.25
C VAL A 55 8.51 15.37 1.60
N LYS A 56 7.66 16.41 1.78
CA LYS A 56 7.58 17.24 2.99
C LYS A 56 7.24 16.45 4.27
N LEU A 57 6.48 15.35 4.17
CA LEU A 57 6.22 14.45 5.28
C LEU A 57 7.41 13.52 5.58
N LEU A 58 8.19 13.13 4.55
CA LEU A 58 9.45 12.40 4.70
C LEU A 58 10.46 13.18 5.57
N TYR A 59 10.50 14.52 5.43
CA TYR A 59 11.39 15.39 6.20
C TYR A 59 11.12 15.40 7.71
N ASN A 60 9.88 15.18 8.15
CA ASN A 60 9.50 15.28 9.57
C ASN A 60 9.65 13.95 10.33
N GLY A 61 9.70 12.82 9.62
CA GLY A 61 9.77 11.47 10.19
C GLY A 61 11.19 10.94 10.33
N MET A 62 11.98 10.97 9.25
CA MET A 62 13.28 10.27 9.16
C MET A 62 14.36 10.66 10.18
N PRO A 63 14.54 11.94 10.58
CA PRO A 63 15.65 12.33 11.45
C PRO A 63 15.57 11.78 12.88
N PHE A 64 14.41 11.26 13.27
CA PHE A 64 14.10 10.84 14.64
C PHE A 64 13.86 9.34 14.78
N VAL A 65 14.04 8.56 13.71
CA VAL A 65 13.79 7.12 13.78
C VAL A 65 14.95 6.37 14.40
N GLU A 66 14.65 5.72 15.52
CA GLU A 66 15.60 4.82 16.19
C GLU A 66 15.39 3.38 15.68
N ILE A 67 16.44 2.79 15.10
CA ILE A 67 16.42 1.39 14.66
C ILE A 67 16.95 0.51 15.79
N LYS A 68 16.10 -0.39 16.31
CA LYS A 68 16.45 -1.32 17.40
C LYS A 68 16.43 -2.76 16.94
N LYS A 69 17.50 -3.50 17.27
CA LYS A 69 17.53 -4.96 17.13
C LYS A 69 16.93 -5.60 18.38
N GLN A 70 15.87 -6.39 18.21
CA GLN A 70 15.19 -7.09 19.31
C GLN A 70 14.98 -8.57 18.98
N TYR A 71 16.07 -9.29 18.73
CA TYR A 71 16.03 -10.69 18.30
C TYR A 71 15.30 -11.63 19.26
N THR A 72 15.43 -11.42 20.57
CA THR A 72 14.75 -12.22 21.60
C THR A 72 13.24 -12.01 21.60
N LYS A 73 12.78 -10.77 21.40
CA LYS A 73 11.36 -10.46 21.19
C LYS A 73 10.86 -11.07 19.88
N GLY A 74 11.67 -11.03 18.83
CA GLY A 74 11.41 -11.67 17.53
C GLY A 74 11.20 -13.19 17.61
N MET A 75 11.98 -13.90 18.44
CA MET A 75 11.78 -15.35 18.65
C MET A 75 10.44 -15.67 19.34
N ILE A 76 9.97 -14.80 20.24
CA ILE A 76 8.68 -14.95 20.94
C ILE A 76 7.53 -14.53 20.02
N PHE A 77 7.70 -13.43 19.26
CA PHE A 77 6.71 -12.94 18.31
C PHE A 77 6.52 -13.92 17.15
N ASN A 78 7.57 -14.51 16.57
CA ASN A 78 7.43 -15.51 15.51
C ASN A 78 6.61 -16.74 15.92
N ASN A 79 6.57 -17.07 17.22
CA ASN A 79 5.74 -18.16 17.74
C ASN A 79 4.26 -17.77 17.93
N LEU A 80 3.93 -16.47 17.98
CA LEU A 80 2.58 -15.94 18.23
C LEU A 80 1.97 -15.25 16.99
N PHE A 81 2.81 -14.60 16.19
CA PHE A 81 2.53 -13.83 14.99
C PHE A 81 3.53 -14.29 13.91
N ILE A 82 3.06 -15.16 13.02
CA ILE A 82 3.90 -15.89 12.08
C ILE A 82 4.63 -14.92 11.12
N ASN A 83 5.98 -14.94 11.14
CA ASN A 83 6.90 -14.32 10.17
C ASN A 83 7.04 -12.78 10.20
N THR A 84 6.84 -12.11 11.33
CA THR A 84 7.11 -10.66 11.45
C THR A 84 8.62 -10.42 11.60
N LEU A 85 9.28 -9.96 10.51
CA LEU A 85 10.74 -9.75 10.46
C LEU A 85 11.18 -8.37 10.96
N ALA A 86 10.29 -7.39 10.85
CA ALA A 86 10.46 -6.03 11.31
C ALA A 86 9.08 -5.43 11.69
N GLU A 87 9.07 -4.31 12.39
CA GLU A 87 7.87 -3.57 12.77
C GLU A 87 8.20 -2.09 12.92
N PHE A 88 7.38 -1.23 12.33
CA PHE A 88 7.37 0.20 12.59
C PHE A 88 6.39 0.57 13.71
N ASP A 89 6.93 1.12 14.80
CA ASP A 89 6.19 1.74 15.89
C ASP A 89 6.07 3.23 15.62
N ALA A 90 4.92 3.62 15.08
CA ALA A 90 4.66 4.98 14.64
C ALA A 90 4.59 6.00 15.79
N ILE A 91 4.14 5.58 16.98
CA ILE A 91 4.01 6.46 18.14
C ILE A 91 5.40 6.84 18.65
N ASN A 92 6.27 5.85 18.82
CA ASN A 92 7.62 6.07 19.33
C ASN A 92 8.63 6.43 18.22
N LYS A 93 8.21 6.41 16.95
CA LYS A 93 9.04 6.54 15.75
C LYS A 93 10.22 5.56 15.79
N LYS A 94 9.95 4.28 16.01
CA LYS A 94 10.98 3.23 16.11
C LYS A 94 10.77 2.16 15.07
N ILE A 95 11.86 1.66 14.52
CA ILE A 95 11.83 0.44 13.71
C ILE A 95 12.49 -0.67 14.51
N TYR A 96 11.72 -1.71 14.82
CA TYR A 96 12.22 -2.90 15.49
C TYR A 96 12.57 -3.95 14.46
N LEU A 97 13.79 -4.47 14.53
CA LEU A 97 14.29 -5.53 13.65
C LEU A 97 14.41 -6.82 14.47
N TYR A 98 13.64 -7.82 14.06
CA TYR A 98 13.44 -9.06 14.82
C TYR A 98 14.31 -10.23 14.34
N SER A 99 14.95 -10.10 13.16
CA SER A 99 15.85 -11.10 12.58
C SER A 99 17.26 -10.54 12.36
N GLY A 100 18.28 -11.35 12.65
CA GLY A 100 19.69 -11.05 12.34
C GLY A 100 20.01 -11.10 10.83
N ARG A 101 19.15 -11.75 10.04
CA ARG A 101 19.18 -11.73 8.57
C ARG A 101 18.10 -10.77 8.09
N LEU A 102 18.48 -9.51 7.92
CA LEU A 102 17.67 -8.55 7.19
C LEU A 102 17.84 -8.79 5.69
N SER A 103 16.74 -9.07 4.99
CA SER A 103 16.68 -8.68 3.60
C SER A 103 16.54 -7.14 3.58
N GLY A 104 17.21 -6.45 2.67
CA GLY A 104 16.98 -4.99 2.51
C GLY A 104 15.50 -4.66 2.29
N SER A 105 14.73 -5.62 1.77
CA SER A 105 13.28 -5.54 1.55
C SER A 105 12.47 -5.25 2.82
N SER A 106 12.68 -5.97 3.93
CA SER A 106 11.87 -5.74 5.14
C SER A 106 12.13 -4.37 5.76
N LEU A 107 13.37 -3.87 5.71
CA LEU A 107 13.67 -2.52 6.17
C LEU A 107 13.02 -1.46 5.26
N ASN A 108 13.08 -1.64 3.94
CA ASN A 108 12.44 -0.73 2.98
C ASN A 108 10.92 -0.66 3.20
N HIS A 109 10.29 -1.80 3.49
CA HIS A 109 8.87 -1.90 3.84
C HIS A 109 8.53 -1.04 5.07
N GLU A 110 9.22 -1.24 6.20
CA GLU A 110 8.97 -0.43 7.41
C GLU A 110 9.29 1.05 7.22
N LEU A 111 10.26 1.37 6.37
CA LEU A 111 10.54 2.75 6.02
C LEU A 111 9.40 3.36 5.22
N LEU A 112 8.78 2.65 4.28
CA LEU A 112 7.60 3.17 3.57
C LEU A 112 6.42 3.45 4.51
N HIS A 113 6.21 2.62 5.54
CA HIS A 113 5.25 2.92 6.60
C HIS A 113 5.61 4.21 7.35
N LEU A 114 6.86 4.39 7.77
CA LEU A 114 7.33 5.65 8.37
C LEU A 114 7.07 6.85 7.47
N LEU A 115 7.38 6.72 6.18
CA LEU A 115 7.30 7.79 5.19
C LEU A 115 5.85 8.20 4.87
N SER A 116 4.88 7.34 5.17
CA SER A 116 3.45 7.56 4.93
C SER A 116 2.65 7.79 6.22
N SER A 117 3.33 7.94 7.37
CA SER A 117 2.70 8.01 8.68
C SER A 117 2.80 9.37 9.37
N TYR A 118 1.74 9.75 10.09
CA TYR A 118 1.74 10.82 11.07
C TYR A 118 0.71 10.57 12.17
N TYR A 119 0.95 11.14 13.36
CA TYR A 119 0.04 11.06 14.48
C TYR A 119 -0.61 12.41 14.74
N ASP A 120 -1.94 12.43 14.77
CA ASP A 120 -2.76 13.59 15.15
C ASP A 120 -2.99 13.53 16.66
N GLU A 121 -2.22 14.33 17.42
CA GLU A 121 -2.29 14.37 18.89
C GLU A 121 -3.63 14.90 19.40
N GLU A 122 -4.29 15.80 18.67
CA GLU A 122 -5.58 16.38 19.09
C GLU A 122 -6.70 15.35 19.01
N LYS A 123 -6.67 14.52 17.95
CA LYS A 123 -7.69 13.48 17.74
C LYS A 123 -7.31 12.13 18.35
N ASP A 124 -6.06 11.95 18.76
CA ASP A 124 -5.51 10.66 19.19
C ASP A 124 -5.69 9.58 18.10
N ILE A 125 -5.31 9.93 16.86
CA ILE A 125 -5.40 9.05 15.68
C ILE A 125 -4.04 8.97 14.99
N LEU A 126 -3.59 7.74 14.75
CA LEU A 126 -2.48 7.44 13.87
C LEU A 126 -2.99 7.24 12.44
N TYR A 127 -2.38 7.96 11.50
CA TYR A 127 -2.58 7.80 10.07
C TYR A 127 -1.31 7.17 9.50
N SER A 128 -1.46 6.14 8.66
CA SER A 128 -0.34 5.44 8.02
C SER A 128 -0.79 4.93 6.65
N GLY A 129 -0.36 5.57 5.56
CA GLY A 129 -0.75 5.12 4.23
C GLY A 129 -2.26 5.11 4.04
N PHE A 130 -2.82 3.92 3.88
CA PHE A 130 -4.27 3.69 3.79
C PHE A 130 -4.89 3.14 5.08
N GLU A 131 -4.22 3.28 6.21
CA GLU A 131 -4.65 2.81 7.52
C GLU A 131 -4.89 3.98 8.48
N GLN A 132 -5.92 3.84 9.31
CA GLN A 132 -6.20 4.73 10.44
C GLN A 132 -6.40 3.91 11.70
N THR A 133 -5.63 4.25 12.74
CA THR A 133 -5.68 3.58 14.05
C THR A 133 -6.01 4.60 15.14
N SER A 134 -7.00 4.25 15.96
CA SER A 134 -7.38 5.01 17.16
C SER A 134 -7.63 4.04 18.32
N LYS A 135 -7.89 4.57 19.51
CA LYS A 135 -8.37 3.76 20.66
C LYS A 135 -9.63 2.95 20.36
N SER A 136 -10.46 3.41 19.42
CA SER A 136 -11.73 2.75 19.06
C SER A 136 -11.57 1.58 18.08
N GLY A 137 -10.40 1.47 17.45
CA GLY A 137 -10.12 0.43 16.47
C GLY A 137 -9.20 0.90 15.34
N ASN A 138 -9.00 -0.02 14.41
CA ASN A 138 -8.14 0.09 13.24
C ASN A 138 -8.97 -0.23 11.99
N MET A 139 -8.71 0.50 10.89
CA MET A 139 -9.24 0.18 9.58
C MET A 139 -8.22 0.49 8.48
N GLY A 140 -8.23 -0.32 7.42
CA GLY A 140 -7.43 -0.12 6.21
C GLY A 140 -6.06 -0.80 6.22
N GLU A 141 -5.75 -1.58 7.26
CA GLU A 141 -4.53 -2.39 7.41
C GLU A 141 -4.20 -3.18 6.13
N ALA A 142 -5.19 -3.85 5.53
CA ALA A 142 -4.95 -4.66 4.33
C ALA A 142 -4.52 -3.85 3.10
N PHE A 143 -5.10 -2.67 2.89
CA PHE A 143 -4.71 -1.80 1.79
C PHE A 143 -3.39 -1.09 2.05
N ASN A 144 -3.12 -0.72 3.31
CA ASN A 144 -1.85 -0.15 3.70
C ASN A 144 -0.72 -1.14 3.43
N GLU A 145 -0.77 -2.36 3.99
CA GLU A 145 0.23 -3.41 3.78
C GLU A 145 0.40 -3.78 2.29
N GLY A 146 -0.72 -3.91 1.56
CA GLY A 146 -0.70 -4.19 0.12
C GLY A 146 0.00 -3.10 -0.69
N TYR A 147 -0.29 -1.82 -0.41
CA TYR A 147 0.33 -0.71 -1.15
C TYR A 147 1.77 -0.47 -0.72
N THR A 148 2.08 -0.60 0.56
CA THR A 148 3.46 -0.53 1.09
C THR A 148 4.33 -1.56 0.38
N GLU A 149 3.90 -2.81 0.30
CA GLU A 149 4.68 -3.84 -0.36
C GLU A 149 4.73 -3.66 -1.88
N TYR A 150 3.65 -3.19 -2.51
CA TYR A 150 3.68 -2.81 -3.92
C TYR A 150 4.71 -1.70 -4.21
N GLN A 151 4.74 -0.64 -3.40
CA GLN A 151 5.73 0.43 -3.52
C GLN A 151 7.15 -0.07 -3.20
N ASN A 152 7.30 -1.05 -2.30
CA ASN A 152 8.59 -1.67 -2.01
C ASN A 152 9.18 -2.32 -3.29
N GLY A 153 8.33 -3.00 -4.07
CA GLY A 153 8.69 -3.54 -5.38
C GLY A 153 8.99 -2.45 -6.43
N GLU A 154 8.12 -1.44 -6.56
CA GLU A 154 8.27 -0.39 -7.58
C GLU A 154 9.48 0.52 -7.34
N ILE A 155 9.70 0.93 -6.09
CA ILE A 155 10.70 1.94 -5.72
C ILE A 155 12.07 1.30 -5.52
N PHE A 156 12.13 0.10 -4.93
CA PHE A 156 13.39 -0.56 -4.57
C PHE A 156 13.69 -1.81 -5.39
N HIS A 157 12.89 -2.12 -6.42
CA HIS A 157 13.07 -3.25 -7.32
C HIS A 157 13.17 -4.60 -6.59
N VAL A 158 12.39 -4.75 -5.52
CA VAL A 158 12.27 -5.99 -4.75
C VAL A 158 11.28 -6.93 -5.45
N ASN A 159 11.57 -8.23 -5.48
CA ASN A 159 10.58 -9.22 -5.90
C ASN A 159 9.48 -9.34 -4.84
N VAL A 160 8.27 -8.91 -5.18
CA VAL A 160 7.10 -8.93 -4.30
C VAL A 160 6.23 -10.17 -4.48
N ASN A 161 6.60 -11.09 -5.38
CA ASN A 161 5.79 -12.30 -5.62
C ASN A 161 5.89 -13.34 -4.49
N ASP A 162 6.93 -13.26 -3.66
CA ASP A 162 7.18 -14.20 -2.55
C ASP A 162 6.73 -13.63 -1.19
N THR A 163 6.03 -12.49 -1.19
CA THR A 163 5.55 -11.85 0.04
C THR A 163 4.28 -12.50 0.57
N ILE A 164 3.93 -12.22 1.82
CA ILE A 164 2.66 -12.70 2.40
C ILE A 164 1.46 -11.86 1.92
N TYR A 165 1.72 -10.72 1.27
CA TYR A 165 0.74 -9.72 0.87
C TYR A 165 0.35 -9.77 -0.61
N VAL A 166 0.62 -10.87 -1.33
CA VAL A 166 0.35 -10.92 -2.79
C VAL A 166 -1.12 -10.66 -3.12
N TYR A 167 -2.06 -11.16 -2.31
CA TYR A 167 -3.48 -10.87 -2.50
C TYR A 167 -3.77 -9.37 -2.38
N GLU A 168 -3.27 -8.73 -1.32
CA GLU A 168 -3.48 -7.31 -1.07
C GLU A 168 -2.83 -6.44 -2.15
N ILE A 169 -1.64 -6.83 -2.66
CA ILE A 169 -0.99 -6.18 -3.81
C ILE A 169 -1.88 -6.24 -5.06
N ILE A 170 -2.47 -7.39 -5.37
CA ILE A 170 -3.35 -7.53 -6.54
C ILE A 170 -4.57 -6.60 -6.39
N ILE A 171 -5.23 -6.64 -5.23
CA ILE A 171 -6.42 -5.81 -4.99
C ILE A 171 -6.10 -4.33 -5.08
N ILE A 172 -5.01 -3.87 -4.46
CA ILE A 172 -4.67 -2.46 -4.43
C ILE A 172 -4.20 -1.94 -5.80
N LYS A 173 -3.53 -2.79 -6.61
CA LYS A 173 -3.19 -2.46 -8.01
C LYS A 173 -4.44 -2.31 -8.87
N LEU A 174 -5.47 -3.14 -8.68
CA LEU A 174 -6.74 -3.01 -9.39
C LEU A 174 -7.46 -1.71 -9.01
N LEU A 175 -7.41 -1.30 -7.74
CA LEU A 175 -7.94 -0.01 -7.29
C LEU A 175 -7.11 1.17 -7.82
N GLU A 176 -5.79 1.03 -7.93
CA GLU A 176 -4.93 2.04 -8.56
C GLU A 176 -5.31 2.29 -10.03
N GLN A 177 -5.80 1.29 -10.77
CA GLN A 177 -6.28 1.50 -12.14
C GLN A 177 -7.53 2.40 -12.22
N VAL A 178 -8.32 2.47 -11.13
CA VAL A 178 -9.51 3.35 -11.01
C VAL A 178 -9.12 4.75 -10.54
N ILE A 179 -8.23 4.85 -9.57
CA ILE A 179 -7.82 6.13 -8.95
C ILE A 179 -6.75 6.85 -9.78
N GLY A 180 -5.90 6.09 -10.49
CA GLY A 180 -4.72 6.56 -11.19
C GLY A 180 -3.47 6.53 -10.31
N LYS A 181 -2.36 6.03 -10.88
CA LYS A 181 -1.08 5.83 -10.19
C LYS A 181 -0.56 7.06 -9.44
N SER A 182 -0.58 8.22 -10.08
CA SER A 182 -0.09 9.46 -9.45
C SER A 182 -0.93 9.84 -8.23
N ARG A 183 -2.25 9.74 -8.33
CA ARG A 183 -3.17 10.09 -7.25
C ARG A 183 -3.13 9.06 -6.12
N MET A 184 -3.00 7.78 -6.46
CA MET A 184 -2.87 6.69 -5.48
C MET A 184 -1.63 6.86 -4.60
N LYS A 185 -0.47 7.13 -5.21
CA LYS A 185 0.77 7.44 -4.48
C LYS A 185 0.61 8.66 -3.60
N ASP A 186 -0.04 9.70 -4.12
CA ASP A 186 -0.30 10.93 -3.39
C ASP A 186 -1.10 10.70 -2.11
N LEU A 187 -2.22 9.98 -2.21
CA LEU A 187 -3.05 9.64 -1.07
C LEU A 187 -2.31 8.78 -0.04
N TYR A 188 -1.53 7.81 -0.51
CA TYR A 188 -0.75 6.93 0.37
C TYR A 188 0.29 7.71 1.18
N PHE A 189 1.17 8.49 0.54
CA PHE A 189 2.22 9.21 1.28
C PHE A 189 1.67 10.30 2.22
N HIS A 190 0.41 10.71 2.06
CA HIS A 190 -0.27 11.63 2.96
C HIS A 190 -1.10 10.96 4.06
N GLY A 191 -1.10 9.62 4.17
CA GLY A 191 -1.94 8.93 5.17
C GLY A 191 -3.44 9.15 4.95
N ASP A 192 -3.87 9.37 3.70
CA ASP A 192 -5.18 9.95 3.39
C ASP A 192 -6.22 8.91 2.96
N LEU A 193 -6.55 8.01 3.89
CA LEU A 193 -7.63 7.04 3.71
C LEU A 193 -9.00 7.72 3.44
N TYR A 194 -9.22 8.94 3.96
CA TYR A 194 -10.46 9.67 3.75
C TYR A 194 -10.65 10.03 2.27
N ASN A 195 -9.65 10.64 1.64
CA ASN A 195 -9.74 10.96 0.23
C ASN A 195 -9.60 9.74 -0.67
N PHE A 196 -8.90 8.68 -0.25
CA PHE A 196 -8.98 7.38 -0.93
C PHE A 196 -10.44 6.88 -1.03
N ILE A 197 -11.20 6.93 0.07
CA ILE A 197 -12.63 6.59 0.07
C ILE A 197 -13.41 7.52 -0.86
N ASN A 198 -13.12 8.83 -0.86
CA ASN A 198 -13.82 9.79 -1.72
C ASN A 198 -13.55 9.59 -3.21
N GLU A 199 -12.32 9.19 -3.60
CA GLU A 199 -12.01 8.84 -4.99
C GLU A 199 -12.87 7.66 -5.46
N LEU A 200 -13.00 6.62 -4.62
CA LEU A 200 -13.83 5.44 -4.93
C LEU A 200 -15.33 5.75 -4.87
N ALA A 201 -15.75 6.70 -4.03
CA ALA A 201 -17.15 7.10 -3.87
C ALA A 201 -17.75 7.75 -5.12
N LYS A 202 -16.92 8.13 -6.09
CA LYS A 202 -17.36 8.56 -7.44
C LYS A 202 -18.06 7.44 -8.21
N TYR A 203 -17.76 6.17 -7.88
CA TYR A 203 -18.18 5.00 -8.66
C TYR A 203 -19.00 3.99 -7.87
N THR A 204 -19.14 4.17 -6.56
CA THR A 204 -20.00 3.34 -5.71
C THR A 204 -20.38 4.11 -4.44
N ASN A 205 -21.27 3.58 -3.62
CA ASN A 205 -21.66 4.24 -2.37
C ASN A 205 -20.65 3.98 -1.24
N ILE A 206 -20.55 4.92 -0.30
CA ILE A 206 -19.65 4.85 0.86
C ILE A 206 -19.87 3.58 1.71
N SER A 207 -21.11 3.09 1.82
CA SER A 207 -21.39 1.87 2.58
C SER A 207 -20.72 0.64 1.96
N ASN A 208 -20.65 0.55 0.63
CA ASN A 208 -19.96 -0.53 -0.06
C ASN A 208 -18.45 -0.44 0.15
N ILE A 209 -17.88 0.76 0.11
CA ILE A 209 -16.44 0.99 0.36
C ILE A 209 -16.06 0.60 1.79
N LYS A 210 -16.86 1.01 2.79
CA LYS A 210 -16.63 0.61 4.19
C LYS A 210 -16.69 -0.90 4.38
N LYS A 211 -17.67 -1.57 3.74
CA LYS A 211 -17.74 -3.04 3.74
C LYS A 211 -16.53 -3.66 3.08
N MET A 212 -16.04 -3.10 1.97
CA MET A 212 -14.83 -3.57 1.29
C MET A 212 -13.61 -3.47 2.21
N ILE A 213 -13.35 -2.31 2.82
CA ILE A 213 -12.21 -2.13 3.77
C ILE A 213 -12.29 -3.15 4.91
N TYR A 214 -13.47 -3.28 5.53
CA TYR A 214 -13.66 -4.25 6.61
C TYR A 214 -13.40 -5.70 6.16
N LYS A 215 -13.85 -6.08 4.96
CA LYS A 215 -13.67 -7.43 4.42
C LYS A 215 -12.22 -7.70 4.07
N SER A 216 -11.50 -6.73 3.49
CA SER A 216 -10.07 -6.88 3.19
C SER A 216 -9.25 -7.06 4.47
N ASP A 217 -9.50 -6.25 5.51
CA ASP A 217 -8.82 -6.37 6.80
C ASP A 217 -9.12 -7.73 7.46
N TYR A 218 -10.37 -8.20 7.35
CA TYR A 218 -10.75 -9.52 7.84
C TYR A 218 -10.04 -10.66 7.08
N ILE A 219 -9.91 -10.57 5.76
CA ILE A 219 -9.18 -11.54 4.94
C ILE A 219 -7.72 -11.58 5.36
N LEU A 220 -7.03 -10.43 5.42
CA LEU A 220 -5.63 -10.33 5.85
C LEU A 220 -5.42 -11.02 7.20
N ARG A 221 -6.26 -10.70 8.18
CA ARG A 221 -6.14 -11.20 9.56
C ARG A 221 -6.39 -12.70 9.70
N TYR A 222 -7.29 -13.27 8.89
CA TYR A 222 -7.78 -14.64 9.10
C TYR A 222 -7.50 -15.62 7.97
N ARG A 223 -6.80 -15.22 6.89
CA ARG A 223 -6.46 -16.09 5.75
C ARG A 223 -5.72 -17.38 6.12
N ARG A 224 -5.00 -17.40 7.24
CA ARG A 224 -4.26 -18.58 7.76
C ARG A 224 -5.02 -19.37 8.83
N CYS A 225 -6.20 -18.92 9.24
CA CYS A 225 -6.97 -19.57 10.31
C CYS A 225 -7.92 -20.64 9.75
N TYR A 226 -7.60 -21.92 9.96
CA TYR A 226 -8.40 -23.06 9.50
C TYR A 226 -9.88 -22.99 9.91
N PHE A 227 -10.18 -22.56 11.15
CA PHE A 227 -11.55 -22.51 11.69
C PHE A 227 -12.40 -21.33 11.17
N LYS A 228 -11.77 -20.22 10.74
CA LYS A 228 -12.47 -19.02 10.26
C LYS A 228 -12.57 -18.95 8.73
N ASN A 229 -12.17 -20.02 8.07
CA ASN A 229 -11.96 -20.08 6.64
C ASN A 229 -13.25 -19.84 5.82
N HIS A 230 -14.42 -20.31 6.27
CA HIS A 230 -15.66 -20.10 5.50
C HIS A 230 -15.96 -18.61 5.26
N LYS A 231 -15.85 -17.78 6.30
CA LYS A 231 -16.11 -16.33 6.17
C LYS A 231 -15.06 -15.62 5.34
N VAL A 232 -13.79 -16.08 5.40
CA VAL A 232 -12.74 -15.61 4.49
C VAL A 232 -13.07 -15.94 3.05
N LYS A 233 -13.49 -17.18 2.75
CA LYS A 233 -13.91 -17.59 1.40
C LYS A 233 -15.05 -16.73 0.87
N GLU A 234 -16.08 -16.52 1.69
CA GLU A 234 -17.21 -15.64 1.34
C GLU A 234 -16.72 -14.24 1.01
N TYR A 235 -15.87 -13.65 1.86
CA TYR A 235 -15.35 -12.31 1.66
C TYR A 235 -14.45 -12.20 0.42
N LEU A 236 -13.67 -13.23 0.09
CA LEU A 236 -12.89 -13.27 -1.16
C LEU A 236 -13.80 -13.18 -2.39
N LEU A 237 -14.91 -13.93 -2.40
CA LEU A 237 -15.87 -13.91 -3.51
C LEU A 237 -16.61 -12.56 -3.62
N GLU A 238 -16.96 -11.97 -2.47
CA GLU A 238 -17.58 -10.64 -2.43
C GLU A 238 -16.62 -9.52 -2.83
N MET A 239 -15.33 -9.63 -2.49
CA MET A 239 -14.29 -8.69 -2.92
C MET A 239 -14.14 -8.69 -4.43
N ASN A 240 -14.15 -9.85 -5.09
CA ASN A 240 -14.14 -9.92 -6.56
C ASN A 240 -15.34 -9.19 -7.18
N ALA A 241 -16.53 -9.41 -6.63
CA ALA A 241 -17.75 -8.75 -7.11
C ALA A 241 -17.67 -7.22 -6.95
N PHE A 242 -17.15 -6.74 -5.82
CA PHE A 242 -16.94 -5.31 -5.57
C PHE A 242 -15.93 -4.70 -6.55
N ILE A 243 -14.78 -5.35 -6.73
CA ILE A 243 -13.70 -4.86 -7.61
C ILE A 243 -14.17 -4.81 -9.07
N LEU A 244 -14.98 -5.77 -9.51
CA LEU A 244 -15.61 -5.72 -10.82
C LEU A 244 -16.68 -4.62 -10.92
N GLU A 245 -17.49 -4.43 -9.89
CA GLU A 245 -18.50 -3.37 -9.85
C GLU A 245 -17.87 -1.99 -10.02
N ILE A 246 -16.85 -1.69 -9.21
CA ILE A 246 -16.25 -0.36 -9.16
C ILE A 246 -15.53 -0.04 -10.47
N TYR A 247 -14.81 -1.01 -11.05
CA TYR A 247 -14.15 -0.82 -12.33
C TYR A 247 -15.16 -0.67 -13.48
N THR A 248 -16.25 -1.44 -13.46
CA THR A 248 -17.33 -1.29 -14.44
C THR A 248 -17.93 0.11 -14.40
N ASN A 249 -18.23 0.62 -13.20
CA ASN A 249 -18.78 1.96 -13.03
C ASN A 249 -17.77 3.05 -13.43
N TYR A 250 -16.48 2.82 -13.20
CA TYR A 250 -15.40 3.69 -13.69
C TYR A 250 -15.34 3.76 -15.21
N LEU A 251 -15.35 2.61 -15.91
CA LEU A 251 -15.35 2.60 -17.37
C LEU A 251 -16.59 3.27 -17.96
N LEU A 252 -17.77 3.03 -17.37
CA LEU A 252 -19.00 3.70 -17.78
C LEU A 252 -18.92 5.21 -17.55
N TYR A 253 -18.31 5.65 -16.44
CA TYR A 253 -18.05 7.07 -16.22
C TYR A 253 -17.14 7.65 -17.33
N LEU A 254 -16.05 6.95 -17.68
CA LEU A 254 -15.15 7.40 -18.74
C LEU A 254 -15.89 7.53 -20.09
N TYR A 255 -16.65 6.49 -20.45
CA TYR A 255 -17.41 6.43 -21.69
C TYR A 255 -18.48 7.54 -21.76
N ASN A 256 -19.29 7.69 -20.70
CA ASN A 256 -20.36 8.69 -20.67
C ASN A 256 -19.86 10.14 -20.72
N ASN A 257 -18.59 10.37 -20.35
CA ASN A 257 -17.94 11.68 -20.45
C ASN A 257 -17.10 11.83 -21.73
N ASN A 258 -17.20 10.88 -22.67
CA ASN A 258 -16.47 10.85 -23.94
C ASN A 258 -14.93 10.85 -23.77
N TYR A 259 -14.43 10.32 -22.65
CA TYR A 259 -12.98 10.13 -22.47
C TYR A 259 -12.45 8.89 -23.18
N ILE A 260 -13.32 7.91 -23.43
CA ILE A 260 -13.04 6.68 -24.17
C ILE A 260 -14.20 6.34 -25.10
N ASP A 261 -13.93 5.60 -26.17
CA ASP A 261 -14.94 4.99 -27.03
C ASP A 261 -15.34 3.56 -26.56
N VAL A 262 -16.28 2.95 -27.29
CA VAL A 262 -16.77 1.60 -26.97
C VAL A 262 -15.70 0.51 -27.16
N CYS A 263 -14.80 0.67 -28.13
CA CYS A 263 -13.72 -0.28 -28.38
C CYS A 263 -12.67 -0.20 -27.27
N GLU A 264 -12.33 1.00 -26.83
CA GLU A 264 -11.45 1.24 -25.68
C GLU A 264 -12.05 0.69 -24.39
N LEU A 265 -13.36 0.88 -24.17
CA LEU A 265 -14.05 0.31 -23.01
C LEU A 265 -13.95 -1.22 -22.98
N ASP A 266 -14.26 -1.89 -24.09
CA ASP A 266 -14.19 -3.36 -24.18
C ASP A 266 -12.76 -3.89 -23.96
N LEU A 267 -11.77 -3.17 -24.50
CA LEU A 267 -10.36 -3.49 -24.36
C LEU A 267 -9.89 -3.34 -22.91
N LEU A 268 -10.17 -2.20 -22.27
CA LEU A 268 -9.81 -1.93 -20.87
C LEU A 268 -10.47 -2.94 -19.92
N TYR A 269 -11.74 -3.25 -20.15
CA TYR A 269 -12.45 -4.28 -19.38
C TYR A 269 -11.78 -5.65 -19.50
N SER A 270 -11.36 -6.02 -20.72
CA SER A 270 -10.67 -7.29 -20.96
C SER A 270 -9.31 -7.35 -20.26
N TYR A 271 -8.53 -6.26 -20.28
CA TYR A 271 -7.27 -6.17 -19.54
C TYR A 271 -7.48 -6.30 -18.03
N PHE A 272 -8.48 -5.61 -17.48
CA PHE A 272 -8.79 -5.68 -16.06
C PHE A 272 -9.17 -7.10 -15.61
N ILE A 273 -9.96 -7.83 -16.40
CA ILE A 273 -10.29 -9.22 -16.10
C ILE A 273 -9.03 -10.11 -16.06
N ASN A 274 -8.07 -9.88 -16.95
CA ASN A 274 -6.83 -10.64 -16.95
C ASN A 274 -5.99 -10.32 -15.71
N GLU A 275 -5.89 -9.05 -15.31
CA GLU A 275 -5.20 -8.68 -14.07
C GLU A 275 -5.88 -9.27 -12.82
N LEU A 276 -7.22 -9.27 -12.77
CA LEU A 276 -7.97 -9.87 -11.66
C LEU A 276 -7.71 -11.38 -11.56
N LYS A 277 -7.53 -12.08 -12.69
CA LYS A 277 -7.23 -13.53 -12.69
C LYS A 277 -5.91 -13.89 -12.03
N ASN A 278 -4.99 -12.94 -11.82
CA ASN A 278 -3.75 -13.20 -11.08
C ASN A 278 -4.01 -13.70 -9.65
N ILE A 279 -5.22 -13.46 -9.08
CA ILE A 279 -5.61 -14.05 -7.79
C ILE A 279 -5.72 -15.59 -7.82
N LEU A 280 -5.78 -16.21 -9.00
CA LEU A 280 -5.85 -17.67 -9.15
C LEU A 280 -4.48 -18.33 -9.00
N ASP A 281 -3.40 -17.56 -9.15
CA ASP A 281 -2.03 -18.07 -9.08
C ASP A 281 -1.50 -18.11 -7.64
N ILE A 282 -2.18 -17.45 -6.71
CA ILE A 282 -1.82 -17.41 -5.29
C ILE A 282 -2.51 -18.51 -4.48
N ASP A 283 -1.86 -18.92 -3.39
CA ASP A 283 -2.41 -19.88 -2.43
C ASP A 283 -3.38 -19.17 -1.48
N LEU A 284 -4.64 -19.09 -1.90
CA LEU A 284 -5.73 -18.59 -1.08
C LEU A 284 -6.48 -19.74 -0.42
N PRO A 285 -7.11 -19.50 0.74
CA PRO A 285 -7.85 -20.54 1.45
C PRO A 285 -9.21 -20.86 0.79
N ILE A 286 -9.30 -20.86 -0.54
CA ILE A 286 -10.49 -21.12 -1.35
C ILE A 286 -10.16 -22.04 -2.53
N ASN A 287 -11.12 -22.88 -2.96
CA ASN A 287 -10.94 -23.71 -4.15
C ASN A 287 -10.80 -22.81 -5.40
N LYS A 288 -9.75 -23.05 -6.20
CA LYS A 288 -9.42 -22.24 -7.38
C LYS A 288 -10.52 -22.27 -8.44
N ASP A 289 -11.19 -23.41 -8.65
CA ASP A 289 -12.30 -23.51 -9.62
C ASP A 289 -13.51 -22.69 -9.18
N LEU A 290 -13.81 -22.67 -7.87
CA LEU A 290 -14.87 -21.83 -7.31
C LEU A 290 -14.53 -20.35 -7.50
N LEU A 291 -13.29 -19.95 -7.23
CA LEU A 291 -12.84 -18.57 -7.42
C LEU A 291 -12.90 -18.18 -8.90
N HIS A 292 -12.41 -19.04 -9.79
CA HIS A 292 -12.47 -18.81 -11.23
C HIS A 292 -13.91 -18.68 -11.75
N ARG A 293 -14.83 -19.58 -11.35
CA ARG A 293 -16.26 -19.47 -11.69
C ARG A 293 -16.84 -18.14 -11.21
N ASN A 294 -16.57 -17.74 -9.97
CA ASN A 294 -17.04 -16.47 -9.43
C ASN A 294 -16.53 -15.25 -10.24
N ILE A 295 -15.28 -15.25 -10.70
CA ILE A 295 -14.78 -14.18 -11.57
C ILE A 295 -15.54 -14.20 -12.91
N MET A 296 -15.74 -15.38 -13.51
CA MET A 296 -16.39 -15.49 -14.82
C MET A 296 -17.89 -15.13 -14.76
N ASP A 297 -18.61 -15.56 -13.72
CA ASP A 297 -20.03 -15.26 -13.54
C ASP A 297 -20.23 -13.74 -13.33
N ASN A 298 -19.38 -13.11 -12.50
CA ASN A 298 -19.43 -11.66 -12.33
C ASN A 298 -19.04 -10.93 -13.62
N LYS A 299 -18.04 -11.42 -14.38
CA LYS A 299 -17.69 -10.85 -15.69
C LYS A 299 -18.91 -10.78 -16.61
N VAL A 300 -19.66 -11.87 -16.73
CA VAL A 300 -20.87 -11.91 -17.57
C VAL A 300 -21.92 -10.92 -17.05
N LEU A 301 -22.18 -10.93 -15.74
CA LEU A 301 -23.14 -10.02 -15.11
C LEU A 301 -22.81 -8.53 -15.37
N TYR A 302 -21.55 -8.15 -15.24
CA TYR A 302 -21.12 -6.76 -15.40
C TYR A 302 -21.01 -6.34 -16.87
N LEU A 303 -20.65 -7.25 -17.78
CA LEU A 303 -20.76 -7.02 -19.23
C LEU A 303 -22.20 -6.74 -19.64
N ASP A 304 -23.17 -7.48 -19.10
CA ASP A 304 -24.58 -7.24 -19.39
C ASP A 304 -25.05 -5.88 -18.84
N LYS A 305 -24.48 -5.41 -17.72
CA LYS A 305 -24.73 -4.05 -17.20
C LYS A 305 -24.17 -2.97 -18.13
N ILE A 306 -22.96 -3.17 -18.67
CA ILE A 306 -22.34 -2.27 -19.64
C ILE A 306 -23.24 -2.15 -20.88
N LYS A 307 -23.61 -3.29 -21.49
CA LYS A 307 -24.44 -3.33 -22.71
C LYS A 307 -25.82 -2.69 -22.56
N LYS A 308 -26.35 -2.58 -21.33
CA LYS A 308 -27.64 -1.94 -21.07
C LYS A 308 -27.54 -0.42 -20.92
N ARG A 309 -26.32 0.13 -20.83
CA ARG A 309 -26.05 1.55 -20.55
C ARG A 309 -25.33 2.27 -21.69
N ILE A 310 -24.81 1.51 -22.66
CA ILE A 310 -24.30 1.95 -23.95
C ILE A 310 -25.43 1.75 -24.97
#